data_AF-A0AAP0JRQ4-F1
#
_entry.id   AF-A0AAP0JRQ4-F1
#
_cell.length_a   1.000
_cell.length_b   1.000
_cell.length_c   1.000
_cell.angle_alpha   90.00
_cell.angle_beta   90.00
_cell.angle_gamma   90.00
#
_symmetry.space_group_name_H-M   'P 1'
#
loop_
_entity.id
_entity.type
_entity.pdbx_description
1 polymer ?
#
loop_
_entity_poly.entity_id
_entity_poly.type
_entity_poly.pdbx_seq_one_letter_code
_entity_poly.pdbx_strand_id
1 'polypeptide(L)'
;MESKGDDQVQATHQELLQAQAHIYRHALGFAHSMSLKCAVELRIPHIISNHKKPMTHSELVTALQIPQAKSDHLRRLMRILVLNGFFAVQKLQDLEEDDEQEGYVLTLSSKLLAKDHSTYPLAFVITPFQEAWASFSKWLKVEGDGGNYPFEATHGMDVWNFMHEKNVDLRNMFNEAMAVDSRLVASVLVKECKSIFDGVTSLVDVGGGIGITAGAIAEAFPHIKCSVLDLPHIVASGKGSENLNFVGGDMFQAIPSADVVLFKILNRCKEAIISKDKGGKVIIIDVVLDIEANTPETVELQVLYDVQLVVNVNGRERTKPEWEKLFNESGFSSYKITPILGFRSVIEVEIYGTGAKQNLAWKALEIGNVDQTLNPNPSSSTTLLCPPLLCSAPTTTAPPTITISACFPFGLTTGIDPISSSGSLSASHYCLSPPLSLASHCFP
;
A
#
# COMPACT_ATOMS: atom_id res chain seq x y z
N MET A 1 -7.72 -57.50 -16.81
CA MET A 1 -7.21 -56.19 -16.33
C MET A 1 -8.20 -55.15 -16.82
N GLU A 2 -9.22 -54.90 -16.01
CA GLU A 2 -10.19 -53.83 -16.25
C GLU A 2 -9.49 -52.50 -16.02
N SER A 3 -9.41 -51.67 -17.06
CA SER A 3 -9.12 -50.25 -16.90
C SER A 3 -10.32 -49.62 -16.23
N LYS A 4 -10.14 -49.19 -14.97
CA LYS A 4 -11.05 -48.24 -14.33
C LYS A 4 -11.10 -47.00 -15.23
N GLY A 5 -12.22 -46.82 -15.93
CA GLY A 5 -12.54 -45.56 -16.57
C GLY A 5 -12.69 -44.50 -15.49
N ASP A 6 -12.09 -43.34 -15.71
CA ASP A 6 -12.41 -42.14 -14.96
C ASP A 6 -13.93 -41.92 -15.02
N ASP A 7 -14.60 -42.11 -13.88
CA ASP A 7 -15.93 -41.57 -13.65
C ASP A 7 -15.82 -40.04 -13.61
N GLN A 8 -15.70 -39.40 -14.77
CA GLN A 8 -16.02 -37.98 -14.89
C GLN A 8 -17.53 -37.84 -14.68
N VAL A 9 -17.93 -37.57 -13.44
CA VAL A 9 -19.30 -37.15 -13.13
C VAL A 9 -19.57 -35.89 -13.95
N GLN A 10 -20.36 -36.05 -15.01
CA GLN A 10 -20.71 -34.96 -15.92
C GLN A 10 -21.61 -33.98 -15.15
N ALA A 11 -21.16 -32.74 -14.98
CA ALA A 11 -21.91 -31.71 -14.28
C ALA A 11 -23.29 -31.51 -14.92
N THR A 12 -24.31 -31.38 -14.08
CA THR A 12 -25.68 -31.08 -14.48
C THR A 12 -25.77 -29.67 -15.09
N HIS A 13 -26.77 -29.43 -15.94
CA HIS A 13 -27.03 -28.09 -16.49
C HIS A 13 -27.23 -27.04 -15.39
N GLN A 14 -27.81 -27.43 -14.24
CA GLN A 14 -27.99 -26.52 -13.10
C GLN A 14 -26.65 -26.13 -12.46
N GLU A 15 -25.74 -27.08 -12.28
CA GLU A 15 -24.38 -26.80 -11.78
C GLU A 15 -23.60 -25.91 -12.76
N LEU A 16 -23.75 -26.12 -14.07
CA LEU A 16 -23.15 -25.25 -15.09
C LEU A 16 -23.69 -23.82 -15.03
N LEU A 17 -25.00 -23.63 -14.84
CA LEU A 17 -25.59 -22.29 -14.69
C LEU A 17 -25.13 -21.60 -13.40
N GLN A 18 -24.97 -22.33 -12.30
CA GLN A 18 -24.42 -21.79 -11.06
C GLN A 18 -22.94 -21.38 -11.23
N ALA A 19 -22.15 -22.22 -11.89
CA ALA A 19 -20.76 -21.90 -12.22
C ALA A 19 -20.66 -20.66 -13.14
N GLN A 20 -21.54 -20.55 -14.14
CA GLN A 20 -21.62 -19.37 -15.00
C GLN A 20 -21.97 -18.10 -14.21
N ALA A 21 -22.95 -18.16 -13.31
CA ALA A 21 -23.32 -17.04 -12.45
C ALA A 21 -22.15 -16.62 -11.53
N HIS A 22 -21.40 -17.58 -11.00
CA HIS A 22 -20.20 -17.33 -10.20
C HIS A 22 -19.13 -16.59 -11.03
N ILE A 23 -18.86 -17.01 -12.26
CA ILE A 23 -17.93 -16.33 -13.17
C ILE A 23 -18.37 -14.88 -13.43
N TYR A 24 -19.63 -14.65 -13.80
CA TYR A 24 -20.13 -13.30 -14.09
C TYR A 24 -20.09 -12.39 -12.85
N ARG A 25 -20.34 -12.92 -11.66
CA ARG A 25 -20.22 -12.18 -10.41
C ARG A 25 -18.80 -11.63 -10.23
N HIS A 26 -17.77 -12.45 -10.44
CA HIS A 26 -16.37 -12.00 -10.32
C HIS A 26 -15.92 -11.12 -11.48
N ALA A 27 -16.34 -11.41 -12.71
CA ALA A 27 -16.04 -10.57 -13.88
C ALA A 27 -16.61 -9.15 -13.74
N LEU A 28 -17.78 -9.01 -13.10
CA LEU A 28 -18.41 -7.73 -12.78
C LEU A 28 -18.02 -7.19 -11.39
N GLY A 29 -17.10 -7.85 -10.69
CA GLY A 29 -16.66 -7.49 -9.33
C GLY A 29 -16.18 -6.03 -9.23
N PHE A 30 -15.51 -5.53 -10.27
CA PHE A 30 -15.03 -4.14 -10.35
C PHE A 30 -16.17 -3.11 -10.20
N ALA A 31 -17.40 -3.44 -10.59
CA ALA A 31 -18.55 -2.55 -10.49
C ALA A 31 -18.91 -2.25 -9.03
N HIS A 32 -18.64 -3.17 -8.10
CA HIS A 32 -18.82 -2.93 -6.67
C HIS A 32 -17.87 -1.81 -6.19
N SER A 33 -16.58 -1.93 -6.54
CA SER A 33 -15.54 -0.95 -6.22
C SER A 33 -15.81 0.42 -6.86
N MET A 34 -16.17 0.45 -8.15
CA MET A 34 -16.47 1.69 -8.87
C MET A 34 -17.76 2.37 -8.37
N SER A 35 -18.74 1.59 -7.93
CA SER A 35 -19.96 2.14 -7.33
C SER A 35 -19.65 2.82 -6.01
N LEU A 36 -18.82 2.20 -5.16
CA LEU A 36 -18.37 2.79 -3.90
C LEU A 36 -17.57 4.07 -4.13
N LYS A 37 -16.63 4.04 -5.09
CA LYS A 37 -15.88 5.23 -5.53
C LYS A 37 -16.82 6.37 -5.91
N CYS A 38 -17.77 6.10 -6.79
CA CYS A 38 -18.75 7.10 -7.24
C CYS A 38 -19.57 7.66 -6.07
N ALA A 39 -19.99 6.82 -5.12
CA ALA A 39 -20.72 7.27 -3.95
C ALA A 39 -19.92 8.24 -3.06
N VAL A 40 -18.62 8.00 -2.90
CA VAL A 40 -17.72 8.88 -2.14
C VAL A 40 -17.45 10.18 -2.91
N GLU A 41 -17.15 10.10 -4.21
CA GLU A 41 -16.93 11.28 -5.07
C GLU A 41 -18.17 12.21 -5.13
N LEU A 42 -19.37 11.62 -5.22
CA LEU A 42 -20.63 12.35 -5.15
C LEU A 42 -21.03 12.75 -3.73
N ARG A 43 -20.27 12.35 -2.71
CA ARG A 43 -20.52 12.63 -1.28
C ARG A 43 -21.90 12.16 -0.80
N ILE A 44 -22.42 11.07 -1.38
CA ILE A 44 -23.73 10.50 -1.05
C ILE A 44 -23.87 10.19 0.45
N PRO A 45 -22.90 9.50 1.12
CA PRO A 45 -23.01 9.23 2.55
C PRO A 45 -23.17 10.49 3.40
N HIS A 46 -22.43 11.56 3.04
CA HIS A 46 -22.47 12.83 3.77
C HIS A 46 -23.82 13.55 3.59
N ILE A 47 -24.33 13.60 2.35
CA ILE A 47 -25.61 14.23 2.04
C ILE A 47 -26.76 13.55 2.80
N ILE A 48 -26.82 12.22 2.79
CA ILE A 48 -27.83 11.47 3.55
C ILE A 48 -27.64 11.67 5.07
N SER A 49 -26.40 11.68 5.56
CA SER A 49 -26.10 11.94 6.99
C SER A 49 -26.61 13.31 7.47
N ASN A 50 -26.47 14.33 6.62
CA ASN A 50 -26.90 15.70 6.92
C ASN A 50 -28.41 15.88 6.84
N HIS A 51 -29.10 15.02 6.09
CA HIS A 51 -30.55 15.10 5.93
C HIS A 51 -31.32 14.71 7.20
N LYS A 52 -30.72 13.92 8.10
CA LYS A 52 -31.26 13.49 9.41
C LYS A 52 -32.52 12.60 9.38
N LYS A 53 -33.10 12.34 8.22
CA LYS A 53 -34.22 11.40 8.00
C LYS A 53 -33.94 10.52 6.78
N PRO A 54 -34.70 9.43 6.54
CA PRO A 54 -34.57 8.67 5.31
C PRO A 54 -34.75 9.59 4.09
N MET A 55 -33.80 9.55 3.16
CA MET A 55 -33.77 10.44 2.00
C MET A 55 -34.37 9.73 0.79
N THR A 56 -35.47 10.25 0.26
CA THR A 56 -36.08 9.71 -0.95
C THR A 56 -35.14 9.85 -2.16
N HIS A 57 -35.39 9.05 -3.20
CA HIS A 57 -34.62 9.16 -4.45
C HIS A 57 -34.71 10.57 -5.07
N SER A 58 -35.88 11.20 -5.02
CA SER A 58 -36.06 12.56 -5.56
C SER A 58 -35.26 13.59 -4.75
N GLU A 59 -35.32 13.54 -3.42
CA GLU A 59 -34.53 14.42 -2.54
C GLU A 59 -33.02 14.25 -2.80
N LEU A 60 -32.55 13.01 -2.99
CA LEU A 60 -31.15 12.73 -3.29
C LEU A 60 -30.72 13.30 -4.65
N VAL A 61 -31.54 13.12 -5.70
CA VAL A 61 -31.28 13.70 -7.04
C VAL A 61 -31.18 15.22 -6.97
N THR A 62 -32.10 15.87 -6.25
CA THR A 62 -32.09 17.32 -6.06
C THR A 62 -30.86 17.79 -5.28
N ALA A 63 -30.53 17.12 -4.17
CA ALA A 63 -29.38 17.47 -3.32
C ALA A 63 -28.04 17.33 -4.07
N LEU A 64 -27.93 16.31 -4.94
CA LEU A 64 -26.75 16.08 -5.78
C LEU A 64 -26.74 16.90 -7.07
N GLN A 65 -27.82 17.63 -7.37
CA GLN A 65 -28.00 18.37 -8.63
C GLN A 65 -27.84 17.48 -9.88
N ILE A 66 -28.32 16.23 -9.81
CA ILE A 66 -28.25 15.30 -10.94
C ILE A 66 -29.27 15.71 -11.99
N PRO A 67 -28.90 15.83 -13.28
CA PRO A 67 -29.85 16.11 -14.35
C PRO A 67 -30.98 15.07 -14.36
N GLN A 68 -32.23 15.49 -14.56
CA GLN A 68 -33.38 14.58 -14.47
C GLN A 68 -33.27 13.38 -15.42
N ALA A 69 -32.70 13.57 -16.61
CA ALA A 69 -32.41 12.49 -17.58
C ALA A 69 -31.45 11.41 -17.03
N LYS A 70 -30.72 11.69 -15.95
CA LYS A 70 -29.80 10.76 -15.26
C LYS A 70 -30.35 10.23 -13.94
N SER A 71 -31.56 10.64 -13.52
CA SER A 71 -32.19 10.22 -12.26
C SER A 71 -32.26 8.70 -12.13
N ASP A 72 -32.72 7.99 -13.15
CA ASP A 72 -32.82 6.53 -13.13
C ASP A 72 -31.45 5.84 -13.05
N HIS A 73 -30.39 6.43 -13.62
CA HIS A 73 -29.03 5.90 -13.52
C HIS A 73 -28.51 5.97 -12.08
N LEU A 74 -28.77 7.07 -11.36
CA LEU A 74 -28.47 7.18 -9.94
C LEU A 74 -29.23 6.10 -9.13
N ARG A 75 -30.51 5.85 -9.47
CA ARG A 75 -31.30 4.82 -8.77
C ARG A 75 -30.65 3.44 -8.92
N ARG A 76 -30.14 3.11 -10.10
CA ARG A 76 -29.45 1.85 -10.38
C ARG A 76 -28.11 1.75 -9.64
N LEU A 77 -27.35 2.83 -9.55
CA LEU A 77 -26.15 2.91 -8.72
C LEU A 77 -26.48 2.65 -7.24
N MET A 78 -27.52 3.32 -6.71
CA MET A 78 -27.97 3.13 -5.33
C MET A 78 -28.40 1.69 -5.05
N ARG A 79 -29.00 0.97 -6.02
CA ARG A 79 -29.30 -0.46 -5.85
C ARG A 79 -28.07 -1.30 -5.60
N ILE A 80 -26.95 -1.04 -6.28
CA ILE A 80 -25.67 -1.74 -6.04
C ILE A 80 -25.16 -1.41 -4.63
N LEU A 81 -25.23 -0.15 -4.23
CA LEU A 81 -24.75 0.29 -2.91
C LEU A 81 -25.62 -0.26 -1.75
N VAL A 82 -26.92 -0.40 -1.97
CA VAL A 82 -27.84 -1.08 -1.03
C VAL A 82 -27.56 -2.58 -0.98
N LEU A 83 -27.39 -3.23 -2.14
CA LEU A 83 -27.04 -4.65 -2.23
C LEU A 83 -25.74 -4.96 -1.47
N ASN A 84 -24.76 -4.05 -1.55
CA ASN A 84 -23.47 -4.17 -0.86
C ASN A 84 -23.52 -3.74 0.62
N GLY A 85 -24.70 -3.38 1.15
CA GLY A 85 -24.88 -3.03 2.55
C GLY A 85 -24.31 -1.67 2.95
N PHE A 86 -23.98 -0.78 2.01
CA PHE A 86 -23.61 0.61 2.35
C PHE A 86 -24.83 1.44 2.72
N PHE A 87 -25.99 1.17 2.11
CA PHE A 87 -27.24 1.84 2.46
C PHE A 87 -28.32 0.80 2.71
N ALA A 88 -29.32 1.16 3.48
CA ALA A 88 -30.56 0.40 3.58
C ALA A 88 -31.72 1.25 3.08
N VAL A 89 -32.83 0.59 2.81
CA VAL A 89 -34.07 1.24 2.38
C VAL A 89 -35.08 1.14 3.51
N GLN A 90 -35.72 2.26 3.85
CA GLN A 90 -36.73 2.35 4.90
C GLN A 90 -38.02 2.90 4.33
N LYS A 91 -39.15 2.26 4.63
CA LYS A 91 -40.48 2.76 4.28
C LYS A 91 -40.81 4.01 5.11
N LEU A 92 -41.25 5.09 4.46
CA LEU A 92 -41.75 6.29 5.12
C LEU A 92 -43.19 6.04 5.58
N GLN A 93 -43.48 6.32 6.86
CA GLN A 93 -44.78 6.00 7.49
C GLN A 93 -45.83 7.12 7.34
N ASP A 94 -45.45 8.30 6.84
CA ASP A 94 -46.25 9.53 6.97
C ASP A 94 -46.80 10.10 5.64
N LEU A 95 -46.87 9.31 4.56
CA LEU A 95 -47.44 9.77 3.29
C LEU A 95 -48.77 9.04 3.04
N GLU A 96 -49.87 9.81 3.13
CA GLU A 96 -51.21 9.38 2.79
C GLU A 96 -51.24 8.82 1.36
N GLU A 97 -51.68 7.56 1.26
CA GLU A 97 -52.23 6.85 0.09
C GLU A 97 -51.95 7.48 -1.30
N ASP A 98 -50.73 7.28 -1.86
CA ASP A 98 -50.55 6.77 -3.25
C ASP A 98 -49.10 6.54 -3.74
N ASP A 99 -48.06 6.62 -2.90
CA ASP A 99 -46.72 6.13 -3.28
C ASP A 99 -45.98 5.64 -2.04
N GLU A 100 -45.61 4.36 -2.00
CA GLU A 100 -44.64 3.83 -1.02
C GLU A 100 -43.30 4.56 -1.21
N GLN A 101 -43.14 5.77 -0.66
CA GLN A 101 -41.87 6.47 -0.77
C GLN A 101 -40.89 5.84 0.21
N GLU A 102 -40.12 4.91 -0.32
CA GLU A 102 -38.93 4.38 0.31
C GLU A 102 -37.81 5.43 0.34
N GLY A 103 -37.13 5.57 1.47
CA GLY A 103 -35.98 6.45 1.66
C GLY A 103 -34.69 5.68 1.93
N TYR A 104 -33.57 6.19 1.44
CA TYR A 104 -32.24 5.68 1.74
C TYR A 104 -31.79 6.09 3.14
N VAL A 105 -31.24 5.15 3.90
CA VAL A 105 -30.61 5.38 5.20
C VAL A 105 -29.19 4.81 5.24
N LEU A 106 -28.34 5.40 6.09
CA LEU A 106 -26.97 4.93 6.29
C LEU A 106 -26.94 3.65 7.14
N THR A 107 -26.15 2.67 6.69
CA THR A 107 -25.69 1.56 7.53
C THR A 107 -24.46 1.97 8.35
N LEU A 108 -23.91 1.07 9.17
CA LEU A 108 -22.67 1.34 9.90
C LEU A 108 -21.51 1.64 8.95
N SER A 109 -21.41 0.93 7.83
CA SER A 109 -20.36 1.08 6.83
C SER A 109 -20.36 2.48 6.20
N SER A 110 -21.52 2.99 5.76
CA SER A 110 -21.59 4.34 5.18
C SER A 110 -21.55 5.45 6.23
N LYS A 111 -21.88 5.19 7.50
CA LYS A 111 -21.63 6.15 8.60
C LYS A 111 -20.13 6.41 8.79
N LEU A 112 -19.28 5.39 8.64
CA LEU A 112 -17.82 5.57 8.66
C LEU A 112 -17.36 6.49 7.52
N LEU A 113 -17.93 6.32 6.33
CA LEU A 113 -17.65 7.19 5.18
C LEU A 113 -18.14 8.63 5.37
N ALA A 114 -19.29 8.81 6.03
CA ALA A 114 -19.92 10.10 6.22
C ALA A 114 -19.24 10.98 7.30
N LYS A 115 -18.74 10.38 8.39
CA LYS A 115 -18.25 11.09 9.58
C LYS A 115 -16.94 11.86 9.32
N ASP A 116 -16.04 11.27 8.55
CA ASP A 116 -14.68 11.79 8.35
C ASP A 116 -14.45 12.28 6.92
N HIS A 117 -15.50 12.41 6.10
CA HIS A 117 -15.37 12.58 4.65
C HIS A 117 -14.42 11.56 4.02
N SER A 118 -14.40 10.35 4.59
CA SER A 118 -13.31 9.42 4.37
C SER A 118 -13.18 9.07 2.90
N THR A 119 -12.06 9.48 2.31
CA THR A 119 -11.60 9.05 0.99
C THR A 119 -10.90 7.69 1.08
N TYR A 120 -10.94 7.01 2.24
CA TYR A 120 -10.25 5.74 2.48
C TYR A 120 -10.47 4.69 1.39
N PRO A 121 -11.71 4.43 0.92
CA PRO A 121 -11.91 3.49 -0.18
C PRO A 121 -11.24 3.93 -1.48
N LEU A 122 -11.18 5.24 -1.75
CA LEU A 122 -10.65 5.81 -2.98
C LEU A 122 -9.16 5.50 -3.15
N ALA A 123 -8.38 5.49 -2.06
CA ALA A 123 -6.95 5.20 -2.10
C ALA A 123 -6.65 3.83 -2.73
N PHE A 124 -7.56 2.85 -2.63
CA PHE A 124 -7.37 1.50 -3.17
C PHE A 124 -7.99 1.26 -4.56
N VAL A 125 -8.76 2.22 -5.09
CA VAL A 125 -9.48 2.10 -6.37
C VAL A 125 -9.10 3.20 -7.37
N ILE A 126 -7.89 3.71 -7.20
CA ILE A 126 -7.25 4.68 -8.10
C ILE A 126 -6.71 4.02 -9.36
N THR A 127 -6.61 4.81 -10.42
CA THR A 127 -6.15 4.36 -11.74
C THR A 127 -4.76 3.70 -11.72
N PRO A 128 -3.72 4.26 -11.06
CA PRO A 128 -2.38 3.64 -11.09
C PRO A 128 -2.33 2.23 -10.50
N PHE A 129 -3.09 1.96 -9.43
CA PHE A 129 -3.20 0.62 -8.86
C PHE A 129 -3.99 -0.32 -9.77
N GLN A 130 -5.05 0.17 -10.42
CA GLN A 130 -5.82 -0.62 -11.39
C GLN A 130 -4.97 -1.02 -12.60
N GLU A 131 -4.09 -0.15 -13.07
CA GLU A 131 -3.16 -0.43 -14.17
C GLU A 131 -2.13 -1.50 -13.78
N ALA A 132 -1.63 -1.46 -12.54
CA ALA A 132 -0.76 -2.52 -11.99
C ALA A 132 -1.49 -3.87 -11.92
N TRP A 133 -2.74 -3.87 -11.44
CA TRP A 133 -3.59 -5.07 -11.42
C TRP A 133 -3.86 -5.62 -12.82
N ALA A 134 -4.13 -4.75 -13.79
CA ALA A 134 -4.34 -5.15 -15.18
C ALA A 134 -3.08 -5.80 -15.80
N SER A 135 -1.89 -5.38 -15.35
CA SER A 135 -0.61 -5.90 -15.81
C SER A 135 -0.13 -7.13 -15.03
N PHE A 136 -0.79 -7.52 -13.95
CA PHE A 136 -0.30 -8.57 -13.05
C PHE A 136 -0.08 -9.92 -13.75
N SER A 137 -1.02 -10.35 -14.59
CA SER A 137 -0.90 -11.60 -15.36
C SER A 137 0.26 -11.60 -16.37
N LYS A 138 0.60 -10.42 -16.91
CA LYS A 138 1.76 -10.24 -17.79
C LYS A 138 3.04 -10.29 -16.98
N TRP A 139 3.09 -9.57 -15.85
CA TRP A 139 4.25 -9.53 -14.95
C TRP A 139 4.65 -10.93 -14.46
N LEU A 140 3.69 -11.77 -14.07
CA LEU A 140 3.94 -13.16 -13.65
C LEU A 140 4.65 -14.04 -14.71
N LYS A 141 4.67 -13.62 -15.97
CA LYS A 141 5.30 -14.36 -17.08
C LYS A 141 6.62 -13.75 -17.54
N VAL A 142 7.03 -12.62 -16.97
CA VAL A 142 8.30 -11.96 -17.31
C VAL A 142 9.38 -12.49 -16.38
N GLU A 143 10.50 -12.92 -16.95
CA GLU A 143 11.72 -13.24 -16.19
C GLU A 143 12.63 -12.02 -16.11
N GLY A 144 13.29 -11.81 -14.97
CA GLY A 144 14.28 -10.72 -14.81
C GLY A 144 13.67 -9.36 -14.48
N ASP A 145 14.40 -8.28 -14.78
CA ASP A 145 14.21 -6.90 -14.26
C ASP A 145 12.95 -6.16 -14.75
N GLY A 146 11.92 -6.89 -15.18
CA GLY A 146 10.57 -6.41 -15.45
C GLY A 146 9.84 -5.91 -14.19
N GLY A 147 10.51 -5.14 -13.32
CA GLY A 147 10.08 -4.63 -12.03
C GLY A 147 10.10 -5.69 -10.93
N ASN A 148 10.44 -5.29 -9.70
CA ASN A 148 10.38 -6.21 -8.55
C ASN A 148 8.93 -6.64 -8.23
N TYR A 149 7.94 -5.87 -8.68
CA TYR A 149 6.51 -6.11 -8.52
C TYR A 149 5.71 -5.38 -9.63
N PRO A 150 4.43 -5.76 -9.87
CA PRO A 150 3.63 -5.25 -10.99
C PRO A 150 3.50 -3.74 -11.08
N PHE A 151 3.36 -3.03 -9.97
CA PHE A 151 3.26 -1.56 -9.98
C PHE A 151 4.55 -0.91 -10.49
N GLU A 152 5.71 -1.32 -9.96
CA GLU A 152 7.01 -0.83 -10.44
C GLU A 152 7.22 -1.17 -11.91
N ALA A 153 6.86 -2.37 -12.33
CA ALA A 153 6.93 -2.80 -13.72
C ALA A 153 6.07 -1.95 -14.67
N THR A 154 4.90 -1.51 -14.18
CA THR A 154 3.92 -0.74 -14.96
C THR A 154 4.31 0.73 -15.06
N HIS A 155 4.81 1.31 -13.96
CA HIS A 155 5.05 2.75 -13.82
C HIS A 155 6.53 3.15 -13.92
N GLY A 156 7.45 2.19 -13.90
CA GLY A 156 8.89 2.40 -13.97
C GLY A 156 9.54 2.92 -12.68
N MET A 157 8.78 2.99 -11.58
CA MET A 157 9.26 3.43 -10.26
C MET A 157 8.37 2.86 -9.15
N ASP A 158 8.86 2.83 -7.91
CA ASP A 158 8.09 2.36 -6.77
C ASP A 158 6.92 3.30 -6.42
N VAL A 159 5.95 2.77 -5.68
CA VAL A 159 4.73 3.50 -5.33
C VAL A 159 5.00 4.79 -4.55
N TRP A 160 6.01 4.80 -3.68
CA TRP A 160 6.30 5.93 -2.81
C TRP A 160 6.88 7.09 -3.61
N ASN A 161 7.86 6.80 -4.46
CA ASN A 161 8.43 7.79 -5.37
C ASN A 161 7.40 8.24 -6.42
N PHE A 162 6.55 7.35 -6.93
CA PHE A 162 5.45 7.72 -7.84
C PHE A 162 4.50 8.74 -7.19
N MET A 163 4.03 8.46 -5.98
CA MET A 163 3.15 9.38 -5.24
C MET A 163 3.85 10.69 -4.90
N HIS A 164 5.13 10.63 -4.55
CA HIS A 164 5.91 11.82 -4.20
C HIS A 164 6.18 12.73 -5.40
N GLU A 165 6.61 12.16 -6.53
CA GLU A 165 7.12 12.91 -7.69
C GLU A 165 6.09 13.14 -8.78
N LYS A 166 5.15 12.22 -8.98
CA LYS A 166 4.24 12.21 -10.14
C LYS A 166 2.79 12.53 -9.77
N ASN A 167 2.36 12.24 -8.54
CA ASN A 167 0.95 12.36 -8.18
C ASN A 167 0.72 12.80 -6.72
N VAL A 168 0.87 14.11 -6.49
CA VAL A 168 0.68 14.74 -5.17
C VAL A 168 -0.75 14.56 -4.64
N ASP A 169 -1.77 14.60 -5.50
CA ASP A 169 -3.15 14.40 -5.09
C ASP A 169 -3.38 12.98 -4.58
N LEU A 170 -2.80 11.99 -5.25
CA LEU A 170 -2.80 10.62 -4.78
C LEU A 170 -2.07 10.48 -3.44
N ARG A 171 -0.89 11.07 -3.28
CA ARG A 171 -0.17 11.07 -2.00
C ARG A 171 -1.05 11.62 -0.88
N ASN A 172 -1.72 12.75 -1.11
CA ASN A 172 -2.57 13.39 -0.11
C ASN A 172 -3.77 12.49 0.25
N MET A 173 -4.41 11.90 -0.76
CA MET A 173 -5.52 10.96 -0.58
C MET A 173 -5.09 9.69 0.19
N PHE A 174 -3.93 9.12 -0.15
CA PHE A 174 -3.38 7.97 0.56
C PHE A 174 -3.07 8.30 2.03
N ASN A 175 -2.44 9.45 2.28
CA ASN A 175 -2.15 9.89 3.64
C ASN A 175 -3.43 10.14 4.46
N GLU A 176 -4.45 10.74 3.86
CA GLU A 176 -5.75 10.93 4.49
C GLU A 176 -6.42 9.58 4.82
N ALA A 177 -6.40 8.65 3.87
CA ALA A 177 -6.90 7.28 4.05
C ALA A 177 -6.21 6.60 5.25
N MET A 178 -4.88 6.59 5.27
CA MET A 178 -4.10 6.00 6.37
C MET A 178 -4.37 6.69 7.71
N ALA A 179 -4.62 8.00 7.72
CA ALA A 179 -4.97 8.73 8.93
C ALA A 179 -6.36 8.33 9.48
N VAL A 180 -7.37 8.15 8.61
CA VAL A 180 -8.70 7.66 9.01
C VAL A 180 -8.60 6.27 9.64
N ASP A 181 -7.90 5.36 8.97
CA ASP A 181 -7.70 4.00 9.46
C ASP A 181 -6.95 3.99 10.80
N SER A 182 -5.88 4.78 10.90
CA SER A 182 -5.09 4.91 12.13
C SER A 182 -5.90 5.44 13.32
N ARG A 183 -6.87 6.32 13.11
CA ARG A 183 -7.75 6.80 14.19
C ARG A 183 -8.61 5.67 14.76
N LEU A 184 -9.20 4.85 13.89
CA LEU A 184 -10.01 3.71 14.33
C LEU A 184 -9.15 2.70 15.08
N VAL A 185 -8.01 2.31 14.50
CA VAL A 185 -7.04 1.39 15.12
C VAL A 185 -6.58 1.91 16.48
N ALA A 186 -6.14 3.17 16.55
CA ALA A 186 -5.68 3.77 17.80
C ALA A 186 -6.79 3.78 18.86
N SER A 187 -8.03 4.08 18.46
CA SER A 187 -9.16 4.11 19.39
C SER A 187 -9.45 2.75 20.02
N VAL A 188 -9.27 1.64 19.27
CA VAL A 188 -9.42 0.28 19.80
C VAL A 188 -8.22 -0.08 20.66
N LEU A 189 -7.00 0.25 20.22
CA LEU A 189 -5.77 -0.02 20.95
C LEU A 189 -5.78 0.59 22.35
N VAL A 190 -6.12 1.88 22.49
CA VAL A 190 -6.13 2.56 23.79
C VAL A 190 -7.32 2.20 24.69
N LYS A 191 -8.38 1.62 24.14
CA LYS A 191 -9.58 1.23 24.90
C LYS A 191 -9.56 -0.23 25.33
N GLU A 192 -9.25 -1.11 24.39
CA GLU A 192 -9.38 -2.56 24.54
C GLU A 192 -8.04 -3.24 24.83
N CYS A 193 -6.90 -2.61 24.50
CA CYS A 193 -5.56 -3.19 24.68
C CYS A 193 -4.72 -2.47 25.75
N LYS A 194 -5.37 -1.87 26.76
CA LYS A 194 -4.71 -1.02 27.77
C LYS A 194 -3.53 -1.70 28.47
N SER A 195 -3.68 -2.97 28.81
CA SER A 195 -2.67 -3.73 29.54
C SER A 195 -1.34 -3.87 28.81
N ILE A 196 -1.33 -3.68 27.49
CA ILE A 196 -0.09 -3.70 26.69
C ILE A 196 0.86 -2.57 27.13
N PHE A 197 0.29 -1.47 27.63
CA PHE A 197 1.00 -0.26 28.04
C PHE A 197 1.29 -0.20 29.56
N ASP A 198 0.97 -1.25 30.33
CA ASP A 198 1.23 -1.27 31.76
C ASP A 198 2.75 -1.23 32.04
N GLY A 199 3.17 -0.27 32.87
CA GLY A 199 4.59 -0.09 33.24
C GLY A 199 5.46 0.54 32.15
N VAL A 200 4.89 0.93 31.01
CA VAL A 200 5.60 1.64 29.93
C VAL A 200 5.79 3.10 30.30
N THR A 201 6.99 3.64 30.09
CA THR A 201 7.29 5.06 30.33
C THR A 201 7.69 5.81 29.07
N SER A 202 8.11 5.08 28.03
CA SER A 202 8.48 5.64 26.72
C SER A 202 8.08 4.71 25.57
N LEU A 203 7.60 5.30 24.47
CA LEU A 203 7.18 4.59 23.27
C LEU A 203 7.67 5.32 22.02
N VAL A 204 8.16 4.57 21.02
CA VAL A 204 8.41 5.10 19.68
C VAL A 204 7.52 4.41 18.64
N ASP A 205 6.76 5.19 17.88
CA ASP A 205 5.90 4.77 16.76
C ASP A 205 6.69 4.92 15.46
N VAL A 206 7.16 3.80 14.90
CA VAL A 206 8.05 3.75 13.74
C VAL A 206 7.21 3.65 12.46
N GLY A 207 7.44 4.56 11.52
CA GLY A 207 6.54 4.78 10.40
C GLY A 207 5.21 5.40 10.87
N GLY A 208 5.22 6.15 11.96
CA GLY A 208 4.01 6.68 12.61
C GLY A 208 3.35 7.83 11.84
N GLY A 209 3.92 8.26 10.71
CA GLY A 209 3.39 9.31 9.85
C GLY A 209 3.24 10.65 10.58
N ILE A 210 2.02 11.21 10.54
CA ILE A 210 1.68 12.46 11.24
C ILE A 210 1.34 12.25 12.72
N GLY A 211 1.59 11.06 13.28
CA GLY A 211 1.51 10.79 14.71
C GLY A 211 0.11 10.53 15.28
N ILE A 212 -0.84 10.07 14.45
CA ILE A 212 -2.22 9.79 14.90
C ILE A 212 -2.26 8.76 16.03
N THR A 213 -1.49 7.68 15.92
CA THR A 213 -1.52 6.60 16.92
C THR A 213 -0.71 6.93 18.14
N ALA A 214 0.54 7.37 17.97
CA ALA A 214 1.34 7.91 19.07
C ALA A 214 0.61 9.02 19.85
N GLY A 215 -0.08 9.94 19.17
CA GLY A 215 -0.85 11.01 19.81
C GLY A 215 -2.03 10.50 20.62
N ALA A 216 -2.80 9.55 20.10
CA ALA A 216 -3.90 8.92 20.85
C ALA A 216 -3.39 8.15 22.08
N ILE A 217 -2.24 7.48 21.97
CA ILE A 217 -1.59 6.81 23.11
C ILE A 217 -1.14 7.85 24.15
N ALA A 218 -0.46 8.92 23.73
CA ALA A 218 0.00 9.98 24.63
C ALA A 218 -1.16 10.68 25.36
N GLU A 219 -2.31 10.84 24.71
CA GLU A 219 -3.53 11.38 25.32
C GLU A 219 -4.17 10.41 26.33
N ALA A 220 -4.26 9.12 25.96
CA ALA A 220 -4.84 8.10 26.83
C ALA A 220 -3.95 7.72 28.02
N PHE A 221 -2.63 7.85 27.86
CA PHE A 221 -1.62 7.49 28.86
C PHE A 221 -0.60 8.63 29.05
N PRO A 222 -0.96 9.71 29.77
CA PRO A 222 -0.11 10.91 29.89
C PRO A 222 1.25 10.69 30.58
N HIS A 223 1.48 9.51 31.17
CA HIS A 223 2.75 9.13 31.78
C HIS A 223 3.75 8.56 30.76
N ILE A 224 3.30 8.21 29.56
CA ILE A 224 4.13 7.65 28.49
C ILE A 224 4.64 8.79 27.60
N LYS A 225 5.97 8.89 27.47
CA LYS A 225 6.60 9.78 26.50
C LYS A 225 6.60 9.13 25.13
N CYS A 226 5.79 9.63 24.22
CA CYS A 226 5.69 9.13 22.86
C CYS A 226 6.62 9.89 21.91
N SER A 227 7.21 9.17 20.96
CA SER A 227 7.92 9.74 19.82
C SER A 227 7.43 9.09 18.53
N VAL A 228 7.35 9.86 17.44
CA VAL A 228 7.08 9.35 16.10
C VAL A 228 8.38 9.38 15.32
N LEU A 229 8.79 8.25 14.76
CA LEU A 229 9.90 8.18 13.82
C LEU A 229 9.34 7.97 12.42
N ASP A 230 9.65 8.89 11.50
CA ASP A 230 9.34 8.74 10.08
C ASP A 230 10.35 9.55 9.24
N LEU A 231 10.25 9.47 7.91
CA LEU A 231 11.10 10.24 7.02
C LEU A 231 10.96 11.75 7.30
N PRO A 232 12.04 12.54 7.16
CA PRO A 232 12.04 13.96 7.54
C PRO A 232 10.90 14.78 6.92
N HIS A 233 10.54 14.50 5.66
CA HIS A 233 9.48 15.22 4.97
C HIS A 233 8.07 14.86 5.46
N ILE A 234 7.87 13.68 6.05
CA ILE A 234 6.59 13.23 6.62
C ILE A 234 6.35 13.91 7.97
N VAL A 235 7.34 13.80 8.88
CA VAL A 235 7.22 14.36 10.23
C VAL A 235 7.26 15.89 10.28
N ALA A 236 7.71 16.56 9.21
CA ALA A 236 7.73 18.02 9.12
C ALA A 236 6.35 18.66 9.31
N SER A 237 5.27 17.93 9.02
CA SER A 237 3.89 18.37 9.22
C SER A 237 3.31 17.99 10.59
N GLY A 238 4.04 17.19 11.38
CA GLY A 238 3.65 16.72 12.70
C GLY A 238 3.58 17.86 13.72
N LYS A 239 2.54 17.85 14.55
CA LYS A 239 2.38 18.81 15.65
C LYS A 239 2.63 18.09 16.96
N GLY A 240 3.80 18.30 17.55
CA GLY A 240 4.16 17.76 18.85
C GLY A 240 3.30 18.30 19.99
N SER A 241 3.41 17.65 21.14
CA SER A 241 2.85 18.09 22.43
C SER A 241 3.87 17.81 23.53
N GLU A 242 3.56 18.13 24.78
CA GLU A 242 4.47 17.87 25.92
C GLU A 242 4.93 16.40 26.00
N ASN A 243 4.04 15.47 25.64
CA ASN A 243 4.28 14.02 25.68
C ASN A 243 4.41 13.37 24.31
N LEU A 244 4.45 14.16 23.22
CA LEU A 244 4.58 13.66 21.84
C LEU A 244 5.65 14.44 21.08
N ASN A 245 6.72 13.74 20.71
CA ASN A 245 7.78 14.30 19.88
C ASN A 245 7.81 13.67 18.48
N PHE A 246 8.40 14.39 17.53
CA PHE A 246 8.60 13.91 16.17
C PHE A 246 10.09 13.86 15.85
N VAL A 247 10.54 12.75 15.29
CA VAL A 247 11.93 12.46 14.95
C VAL A 247 11.98 12.13 13.46
N GLY A 248 12.63 13.01 12.69
CA GLY A 248 12.89 12.77 11.27
C GLY A 248 14.12 11.89 11.12
N GLY A 249 13.98 10.75 10.46
CA GLY A 249 15.09 9.82 10.29
C GLY A 249 14.76 8.64 9.42
N ASP A 250 15.76 7.76 9.29
CA ASP A 250 15.63 6.50 8.60
C ASP A 250 15.65 5.37 9.63
N MET A 251 14.55 4.62 9.72
CA MET A 251 14.41 3.50 10.65
C MET A 251 15.43 2.38 10.41
N PHE A 252 16.00 2.30 9.19
CA PHE A 252 17.06 1.35 8.85
C PHE A 252 18.46 1.82 9.30
N GLN A 253 18.59 3.05 9.78
CA GLN A 253 19.85 3.59 10.30
C GLN A 253 19.83 3.65 11.83
N ALA A 254 18.77 4.20 12.40
CA ALA A 254 18.63 4.34 13.84
C ALA A 254 17.17 4.49 14.26
N ILE A 255 16.80 3.78 15.32
CA ILE A 255 15.51 3.94 16.00
C ILE A 255 15.76 4.50 17.41
N PRO A 256 15.07 5.59 17.82
CA PRO A 256 15.20 6.14 19.17
C PRO A 256 14.95 5.08 20.25
N SER A 257 15.73 5.14 21.33
CA SER A 257 15.54 4.24 22.46
C SER A 257 14.22 4.53 23.19
N ALA A 258 13.44 3.47 23.44
CA ALA A 258 12.18 3.50 24.18
C ALA A 258 11.94 2.14 24.86
N ASP A 259 11.03 2.09 25.82
CA ASP A 259 10.57 0.83 26.45
C ASP A 259 9.78 -0.02 25.44
N VAL A 260 9.02 0.66 24.56
CA VAL A 260 8.19 0.05 23.53
C VAL A 260 8.50 0.64 22.15
N VAL A 261 8.63 -0.23 21.15
CA VAL A 261 8.62 0.15 19.74
C VAL A 261 7.31 -0.35 19.12
N LEU A 262 6.57 0.55 18.47
CA LEU A 262 5.34 0.24 17.75
C LEU A 262 5.61 0.26 16.23
N PHE A 263 5.19 -0.79 15.54
CA PHE A 263 5.19 -0.90 14.08
C PHE A 263 3.77 -1.18 13.57
N LYS A 264 3.42 -0.55 12.45
CA LYS A 264 2.20 -0.88 11.69
C LYS A 264 2.44 -1.53 10.34
N ILE A 265 3.69 -1.52 9.88
CA ILE A 265 4.11 -2.12 8.61
C ILE A 265 5.51 -2.67 8.85
N LEU A 266 5.70 -3.98 8.63
CA LEU A 266 6.97 -4.64 8.91
C LEU A 266 7.80 -4.92 7.68
N ASN A 267 8.85 -4.10 7.51
CA ASN A 267 9.92 -4.39 6.55
C ASN A 267 11.35 -4.46 7.15
N ARG A 268 11.53 -4.44 8.49
CA ARG A 268 12.77 -4.87 9.22
C ARG A 268 12.74 -4.46 10.70
N CYS A 269 12.26 -5.35 11.56
CA CYS A 269 12.08 -5.08 12.99
C CYS A 269 13.34 -5.25 13.86
N LYS A 270 14.35 -5.95 13.35
CA LYS A 270 15.45 -6.52 14.15
C LYS A 270 16.42 -5.47 14.71
N GLU A 271 16.54 -4.31 14.07
CA GLU A 271 17.51 -3.26 14.47
C GLU A 271 16.95 -2.28 15.51
N ALA A 272 15.66 -2.38 15.83
CA ALA A 272 14.95 -1.37 16.61
C ALA A 272 15.17 -1.40 18.13
N ILE A 273 15.85 -2.41 18.68
CA ILE A 273 15.69 -2.75 20.10
C ILE A 273 17.02 -2.79 20.84
N ILE A 274 17.23 -1.78 21.69
CA ILE A 274 18.49 -1.57 22.41
C ILE A 274 18.32 -1.66 23.95
N SER A 275 17.09 -1.75 24.48
CA SER A 275 16.91 -2.03 25.93
C SER A 275 17.22 -3.51 26.24
N LYS A 276 18.52 -3.82 26.30
CA LYS A 276 19.05 -5.16 26.60
C LYS A 276 18.97 -5.51 28.09
N ASP A 277 18.75 -4.51 28.95
CA ASP A 277 19.01 -4.63 30.39
C ASP A 277 17.73 -4.58 31.26
N LYS A 278 16.60 -4.09 30.73
CA LYS A 278 15.33 -3.98 31.49
C LYS A 278 14.15 -4.77 30.88
N GLY A 279 14.42 -5.54 29.83
CA GLY A 279 13.35 -6.02 28.95
C GLY A 279 12.86 -4.88 28.05
N GLY A 280 12.46 -5.22 26.84
CA GLY A 280 11.83 -4.32 25.88
C GLY A 280 10.76 -5.08 25.14
N LYS A 281 9.70 -4.36 24.73
CA LYS A 281 8.59 -4.94 23.99
C LYS A 281 8.49 -4.28 22.62
N VAL A 282 8.23 -5.06 21.59
CA VAL A 282 7.75 -4.52 20.31
C VAL A 282 6.28 -4.87 20.15
N ILE A 283 5.51 -3.87 19.75
CA ILE A 283 4.11 -4.02 19.38
C ILE A 283 4.05 -3.91 17.87
N ILE A 284 3.42 -4.88 17.24
CA ILE A 284 3.21 -4.93 15.81
C ILE A 284 1.70 -4.94 15.59
N ILE A 285 1.23 -4.08 14.69
CA ILE A 285 -0.15 -4.10 14.21
C ILE A 285 -0.10 -4.50 12.75
N ASP A 286 -0.46 -5.74 12.46
CA ASP A 286 -0.37 -6.27 11.10
C ASP A 286 -1.35 -7.43 10.88
N VAL A 287 -1.50 -7.88 9.64
CA VAL A 287 -2.34 -9.04 9.34
C VAL A 287 -1.62 -10.33 9.77
N VAL A 288 -2.40 -11.23 10.34
CA VAL A 288 -1.98 -12.61 10.57
C VAL A 288 -2.98 -13.51 9.85
N LEU A 289 -2.50 -14.20 8.83
CA LEU A 289 -3.29 -15.14 8.04
C LEU A 289 -3.60 -16.40 8.88
N ASP A 290 -4.71 -17.04 8.55
CA ASP A 290 -5.14 -18.34 9.10
C ASP A 290 -5.37 -18.38 10.62
N ILE A 291 -5.93 -17.30 11.19
CA ILE A 291 -6.40 -17.28 12.58
C ILE A 291 -7.87 -17.71 12.65
N GLU A 292 -8.18 -18.65 13.56
CA GLU A 292 -9.53 -19.20 13.77
C GLU A 292 -10.60 -18.14 14.17
N ALA A 293 -10.18 -17.03 14.77
CA ALA A 293 -11.06 -15.92 15.15
C ALA A 293 -11.64 -15.14 13.97
N ASN A 294 -11.17 -15.39 12.74
CA ASN A 294 -11.60 -14.65 11.56
C ASN A 294 -12.98 -15.11 11.05
N THR A 295 -13.82 -14.14 10.72
CA THR A 295 -15.03 -14.35 9.92
C THR A 295 -14.69 -14.62 8.45
N PRO A 296 -15.57 -15.28 7.66
CA PRO A 296 -15.36 -15.47 6.22
C PRO A 296 -15.01 -14.17 5.48
N GLU A 297 -15.67 -13.06 5.83
CA GLU A 297 -15.44 -11.75 5.22
C GLU A 297 -14.04 -11.20 5.54
N THR A 298 -13.59 -11.38 6.80
CA THR A 298 -12.23 -10.97 7.18
C THR A 298 -11.16 -11.85 6.53
N VAL A 299 -11.41 -13.15 6.36
CA VAL A 299 -10.48 -14.05 5.65
C VAL A 299 -10.35 -13.62 4.18
N GLU A 300 -11.47 -13.38 3.49
CA GLU A 300 -11.45 -12.89 2.11
C GLU A 300 -10.68 -11.57 2.00
N LEU A 301 -10.91 -10.63 2.92
CA LEU A 301 -10.20 -9.35 2.94
C LEU A 301 -8.69 -9.54 3.16
N GLN A 302 -8.27 -10.40 4.08
CA GLN A 302 -6.86 -10.67 4.35
C GLN A 302 -6.14 -11.22 3.10
N VAL A 303 -6.77 -12.17 2.39
CA VAL A 303 -6.20 -12.73 1.15
C VAL A 303 -6.13 -11.68 0.04
N LEU A 304 -7.18 -10.85 -0.11
CA LEU A 304 -7.15 -9.74 -1.06
C LEU A 304 -6.04 -8.73 -0.73
N TYR A 305 -5.82 -8.45 0.55
CA TYR A 305 -4.80 -7.52 1.01
C TYR A 305 -3.37 -8.06 0.78
N ASP A 306 -3.15 -9.36 1.00
CA ASP A 306 -1.88 -10.01 0.68
C ASP A 306 -1.51 -9.87 -0.81
N VAL A 307 -2.44 -10.18 -1.71
CA VAL A 307 -2.21 -9.99 -3.15
C VAL A 307 -2.05 -8.51 -3.51
N GLN A 308 -2.79 -7.62 -2.85
CA GLN A 308 -2.62 -6.17 -3.03
C GLN A 308 -1.18 -5.72 -2.68
N LEU A 309 -0.55 -6.29 -1.64
CA LEU A 309 0.84 -5.99 -1.28
C LEU A 309 1.83 -6.52 -2.31
N VAL A 310 1.61 -7.72 -2.84
CA VAL A 310 2.41 -8.29 -3.94
C VAL A 310 2.34 -7.39 -5.17
N VAL A 311 1.15 -6.90 -5.53
CA VAL A 311 0.94 -6.09 -6.74
C VAL A 311 1.57 -4.70 -6.60
N ASN A 312 1.53 -4.08 -5.41
CA ASN A 312 1.78 -2.64 -5.27
C ASN A 312 3.01 -2.23 -4.46
N VAL A 313 3.58 -3.09 -3.59
CA VAL A 313 4.63 -2.67 -2.65
C VAL A 313 5.71 -3.73 -2.34
N ASN A 314 5.85 -4.78 -3.16
CA ASN A 314 6.72 -5.93 -2.90
C ASN A 314 6.59 -6.49 -1.47
N GLY A 315 5.37 -6.45 -0.94
CA GLY A 315 5.06 -6.88 0.41
C GLY A 315 4.42 -8.26 0.44
N ARG A 316 4.19 -8.75 1.66
CA ARG A 316 3.40 -9.95 1.93
C ARG A 316 2.78 -9.86 3.31
N GLU A 317 1.59 -10.42 3.43
CA GLU A 317 1.05 -10.81 4.72
C GLU A 317 1.62 -12.16 5.14
N ARG A 318 1.56 -12.46 6.44
CA ARG A 318 2.21 -13.65 7.00
C ARG A 318 1.22 -14.49 7.79
N THR A 319 1.31 -15.79 7.63
CA THR A 319 0.66 -16.77 8.50
C THR A 319 1.28 -16.75 9.88
N LYS A 320 0.59 -17.31 10.88
CA LYS A 320 1.13 -17.44 12.23
C LYS A 320 2.51 -18.17 12.26
N PRO A 321 2.72 -19.31 11.57
CA PRO A 321 4.04 -19.96 11.55
C PRO A 321 5.15 -19.11 10.93
N GLU A 322 4.83 -18.27 9.93
CA GLU A 322 5.81 -17.35 9.35
C GLU A 322 6.19 -16.22 10.31
N TRP A 323 5.22 -15.69 11.06
CA TRP A 323 5.48 -14.75 12.15
C TRP A 323 6.35 -15.40 13.24
N GLU A 324 6.01 -16.60 13.70
CA GLU A 324 6.79 -17.36 14.68
C GLU A 324 8.24 -17.54 14.23
N LYS A 325 8.43 -17.97 12.97
CA LYS A 325 9.76 -18.13 12.39
C LYS A 325 10.53 -16.81 12.41
N LEU A 326 9.90 -15.71 11.99
CA LEU A 326 10.53 -14.39 12.00
C LEU A 326 10.93 -13.95 13.41
N PHE A 327 10.08 -14.16 14.41
CA PHE A 327 10.38 -13.80 15.80
C PHE A 327 11.53 -14.62 16.35
N ASN A 328 11.54 -15.93 16.09
CA ASN A 328 12.61 -16.84 16.50
C ASN A 328 13.95 -16.49 15.86
N GLU A 329 13.99 -16.24 14.54
CA GLU A 329 15.21 -15.84 13.81
C GLU A 329 15.71 -14.44 14.21
N SER A 330 14.81 -13.61 14.74
CA SER A 330 15.13 -12.29 15.28
C SER A 330 15.62 -12.33 16.72
N GLY A 331 15.53 -13.48 17.41
CA GLY A 331 16.01 -13.67 18.78
C GLY A 331 15.03 -13.18 19.85
N PHE A 332 13.76 -13.00 19.51
CA PHE A 332 12.70 -12.76 20.51
C PHE A 332 12.42 -14.04 21.29
N SER A 333 11.98 -13.87 22.54
CA SER A 333 11.78 -15.00 23.45
C SER A 333 10.35 -15.49 23.54
N SER A 334 9.41 -14.58 23.39
CA SER A 334 7.99 -14.83 23.55
C SER A 334 7.23 -13.86 22.67
N TYR A 335 6.05 -14.30 22.23
CA TYR A 335 5.13 -13.46 21.50
C TYR A 335 3.69 -13.78 21.91
N LYS A 336 2.79 -12.83 21.69
CA LYS A 336 1.34 -12.98 21.88
C LYS A 336 0.60 -12.28 20.76
N ILE A 337 -0.25 -13.02 20.06
CA ILE A 337 -1.10 -12.49 18.97
C ILE A 337 -2.53 -12.32 19.49
N THR A 338 -3.09 -11.13 19.30
CA THR A 338 -4.45 -10.78 19.70
C THR A 338 -5.24 -10.27 18.49
N PRO A 339 -6.16 -11.06 17.91
CA PRO A 339 -6.96 -10.66 16.74
C PRO A 339 -8.11 -9.73 17.15
N ILE A 340 -7.81 -8.44 17.36
CA ILE A 340 -8.75 -7.46 17.92
C ILE A 340 -9.01 -6.25 17.02
N LEU A 341 -8.31 -6.14 15.89
CA LEU A 341 -8.35 -4.97 14.99
C LEU A 341 -8.99 -5.31 13.64
N GLY A 342 -10.13 -6.00 13.67
CA GLY A 342 -10.84 -6.46 12.48
C GLY A 342 -10.02 -7.53 11.76
N PHE A 343 -9.57 -7.23 10.54
CA PHE A 343 -8.71 -8.14 9.75
C PHE A 343 -7.24 -8.13 10.18
N ARG A 344 -6.86 -7.27 11.14
CA ARG A 344 -5.50 -7.16 11.70
C ARG A 344 -5.45 -7.67 13.13
N SER A 345 -4.24 -8.04 13.56
CA SER A 345 -3.92 -8.41 14.92
C SER A 345 -3.00 -7.40 15.59
N VAL A 346 -3.02 -7.37 16.91
CA VAL A 346 -1.95 -6.81 17.73
C VAL A 346 -1.02 -7.94 18.13
N ILE A 347 0.26 -7.83 17.81
CA ILE A 347 1.28 -8.81 18.15
C ILE A 347 2.27 -8.17 19.12
N GLU A 348 2.34 -8.69 20.33
CA GLU A 348 3.36 -8.33 21.32
C GLU A 348 4.53 -9.29 21.18
N VAL A 349 5.76 -8.79 21.05
CA VAL A 349 6.98 -9.61 21.09
C VAL A 349 7.93 -9.07 22.16
N GLU A 350 8.52 -9.98 22.94
CA GLU A 350 9.35 -9.65 24.10
C GLU A 350 10.78 -10.16 23.93
N ILE A 351 11.71 -9.49 24.62
CA ILE A 351 13.11 -9.88 24.72
C ILE A 351 13.43 -10.23 26.18
N TYR A 352 13.87 -11.47 26.45
CA TYR A 352 14.49 -11.78 27.74
C TYR A 352 15.84 -11.08 27.88
N GLY A 353 15.97 -10.31 28.97
CA GLY A 353 17.25 -9.80 29.43
C GLY A 353 18.19 -10.94 29.83
N THR A 354 19.37 -10.97 29.21
CA THR A 354 20.59 -11.72 29.59
C THR A 354 20.57 -13.26 29.42
N GLY A 355 21.31 -13.76 28.41
CA GLY A 355 21.77 -15.16 28.40
C GLY A 355 22.14 -15.76 27.03
N ALA A 356 21.49 -15.34 25.94
CA ALA A 356 21.80 -15.90 24.62
C ALA A 356 23.07 -15.27 24.05
N LYS A 357 24.14 -16.07 23.86
CA LYS A 357 25.33 -15.67 23.08
C LYS A 357 24.89 -15.21 21.70
N GLN A 358 25.02 -13.91 21.44
CA GLN A 358 24.66 -13.29 20.16
C GLN A 358 25.70 -13.66 19.10
N ASN A 359 25.31 -14.47 18.11
CA ASN A 359 26.12 -14.67 16.92
C ASN A 359 25.97 -13.43 16.03
N LEU A 360 27.07 -12.81 15.59
CA LEU A 360 27.08 -11.54 14.85
C LEU A 360 26.89 -11.68 13.32
N ALA A 361 26.33 -12.79 12.85
CA ALA A 361 26.16 -13.08 11.42
C ALA A 361 24.72 -12.86 10.95
N TRP A 362 24.24 -11.61 10.86
CA TRP A 362 22.82 -11.34 10.55
C TRP A 362 22.54 -10.27 9.48
N LYS A 363 23.45 -10.05 8.53
CA LYS A 363 23.22 -9.10 7.41
C LYS A 363 22.52 -9.68 6.17
N ALA A 364 22.17 -10.97 6.13
CA ALA A 364 21.92 -11.66 4.86
C ALA A 364 20.56 -12.36 4.71
N LEU A 365 19.52 -11.98 5.45
CA LEU A 365 18.16 -12.42 5.16
C LEU A 365 17.30 -11.18 4.92
N GLU A 366 16.53 -11.19 3.83
CA GLU A 366 15.71 -10.10 3.29
C GLU A 366 16.37 -9.16 2.27
N ILE A 367 17.17 -9.71 1.36
CA ILE A 367 17.16 -9.24 -0.04
C ILE A 367 16.94 -10.49 -0.89
N GLY A 368 15.96 -10.46 -1.78
CA GLY A 368 15.82 -11.46 -2.85
C GLY A 368 16.96 -11.39 -3.87
N ASN A 369 18.22 -11.43 -3.41
CA ASN A 369 19.37 -11.66 -4.25
C ASN A 369 19.74 -13.13 -4.17
N VAL A 370 19.29 -13.89 -5.16
CA VAL A 370 19.98 -15.12 -5.54
C VAL A 370 21.29 -14.69 -6.18
N ASP A 371 22.33 -14.50 -5.36
CA ASP A 371 23.70 -14.53 -5.87
C ASP A 371 24.14 -16.00 -5.89
N GLN A 372 23.80 -16.68 -6.99
CA GLN A 372 24.31 -18.01 -7.30
C GLN A 372 25.77 -17.90 -7.75
N THR A 373 26.72 -17.64 -6.85
CA THR A 373 28.11 -18.06 -7.06
C THR A 373 28.82 -18.40 -5.76
N LEU A 374 28.48 -19.53 -5.16
CA LEU A 374 29.43 -20.25 -4.31
C LEU A 374 29.26 -21.76 -4.54
N ASN A 375 29.96 -22.26 -5.56
CA ASN A 375 30.18 -23.69 -5.71
C ASN A 375 31.48 -24.04 -4.96
N PRO A 376 31.47 -24.94 -3.96
CA PRO A 376 32.68 -25.38 -3.29
C PRO A 376 33.23 -26.63 -4.01
N ASN A 377 34.51 -26.64 -4.41
CA ASN A 377 35.46 -27.73 -4.14
C ASN A 377 36.80 -27.66 -4.91
N PRO A 378 37.83 -28.42 -4.47
CA PRO A 378 39.22 -27.99 -4.44
C PRO A 378 40.09 -28.58 -5.56
N SER A 379 41.25 -27.93 -5.76
CA SER A 379 42.55 -28.48 -6.21
C SER A 379 42.59 -29.69 -7.17
N SER A 380 43.07 -29.47 -8.40
CA SER A 380 44.18 -30.26 -9.00
C SER A 380 44.66 -29.68 -10.34
N SER A 381 45.96 -29.37 -10.39
CA SER A 381 46.94 -29.41 -11.50
C SER A 381 46.50 -29.84 -12.92
N THR A 382 46.90 -29.09 -13.97
CA THR A 382 48.08 -29.37 -14.85
C THR A 382 48.04 -28.54 -16.16
N THR A 383 49.17 -27.91 -16.45
CA THR A 383 49.80 -27.40 -17.69
C THR A 383 49.19 -27.72 -19.08
N LEU A 384 49.19 -26.75 -20.02
CA LEU A 384 49.88 -26.82 -21.34
C LEU A 384 49.65 -25.58 -22.26
N LEU A 385 50.77 -24.91 -22.58
CA LEU A 385 51.23 -24.34 -23.86
C LEU A 385 50.45 -23.24 -24.63
N CYS A 386 51.10 -22.06 -24.68
CA CYS A 386 51.20 -21.10 -25.80
C CYS A 386 52.16 -21.66 -26.91
N PRO A 387 52.52 -21.00 -28.06
CA PRO A 387 52.27 -19.63 -28.60
C PRO A 387 52.07 -19.67 -30.17
N PRO A 388 52.49 -18.73 -31.09
CA PRO A 388 53.09 -17.37 -30.97
C PRO A 388 52.75 -16.23 -32.00
N LEU A 389 53.14 -14.99 -31.62
CA LEU A 389 53.84 -13.89 -32.36
C LEU A 389 53.11 -13.08 -33.48
N LEU A 390 53.29 -11.75 -33.71
CA LEU A 390 54.48 -10.86 -33.79
C LEU A 390 54.13 -9.37 -33.42
N CYS A 391 54.96 -8.66 -32.63
CA CYS A 391 55.96 -7.59 -32.99
C CYS A 391 55.38 -6.33 -33.70
N SER A 392 55.77 -5.06 -33.46
CA SER A 392 56.73 -4.35 -32.59
C SER A 392 56.58 -2.82 -32.87
N ALA A 393 56.89 -1.95 -31.90
CA ALA A 393 56.89 -0.46 -31.93
C ALA A 393 58.03 0.16 -32.80
N PRO A 394 58.47 1.46 -32.73
CA PRO A 394 58.01 2.69 -32.02
C PRO A 394 58.07 4.00 -32.91
N THR A 395 57.68 5.24 -32.51
CA THR A 395 58.53 6.26 -31.83
C THR A 395 57.89 7.68 -31.77
N THR A 396 57.92 8.28 -30.58
CA THR A 396 58.18 9.70 -30.14
C THR A 396 57.84 10.96 -30.98
N THR A 397 57.15 11.95 -30.39
CA THR A 397 57.66 13.29 -29.90
C THR A 397 56.50 14.28 -29.58
N ALA A 398 56.78 15.28 -28.74
CA ALA A 398 55.86 16.10 -27.92
C ALA A 398 55.51 17.51 -28.53
N PRO A 399 55.06 18.56 -27.78
CA PRO A 399 53.69 19.12 -27.75
C PRO A 399 53.61 20.64 -28.18
N PRO A 400 52.76 21.53 -27.60
CA PRO A 400 51.43 21.97 -28.05
C PRO A 400 51.36 23.47 -28.45
N THR A 401 50.20 23.99 -28.88
CA THR A 401 49.93 25.46 -28.85
C THR A 401 48.46 25.78 -28.63
N ILE A 402 48.24 26.70 -27.68
CA ILE A 402 46.99 27.34 -27.26
C ILE A 402 46.74 28.56 -28.16
N THR A 403 45.48 28.84 -28.52
CA THR A 403 45.05 30.23 -28.80
C THR A 403 43.62 30.48 -28.31
N ILE A 404 43.48 31.58 -27.59
CA ILE A 404 42.28 32.16 -26.97
C ILE A 404 41.69 33.23 -27.91
N SER A 405 40.36 33.38 -27.96
CA SER A 405 39.61 34.67 -27.99
C SER A 405 38.12 34.36 -28.21
N ALA A 406 37.16 34.66 -27.33
CA ALA A 406 36.73 35.92 -26.70
C ALA A 406 35.54 36.60 -27.43
N CYS A 407 34.52 36.92 -26.61
CA CYS A 407 33.48 37.96 -26.70
C CYS A 407 32.25 37.80 -27.66
N PHE A 408 31.08 37.53 -27.05
CA PHE A 408 29.86 38.40 -26.88
C PHE A 408 29.69 39.67 -27.76
N PRO A 409 28.49 40.34 -27.87
CA PRO A 409 27.18 40.14 -27.18
C PRO A 409 25.87 40.49 -27.98
N PHE A 410 24.71 40.46 -27.25
CA PHE A 410 23.39 41.10 -27.49
C PHE A 410 22.50 40.56 -28.64
N GLY A 411 21.17 40.48 -28.53
CA GLY A 411 20.23 41.04 -27.56
C GLY A 411 18.78 40.57 -27.79
N LEU A 412 17.91 41.09 -26.93
CA LEU A 412 16.47 40.87 -26.72
C LEU A 412 15.59 40.94 -27.99
N THR A 413 14.44 40.23 -28.02
CA THR A 413 13.10 40.82 -27.78
C THR A 413 11.95 39.79 -27.83
N THR A 414 10.91 40.15 -27.11
CA THR A 414 9.58 39.59 -26.79
C THR A 414 8.60 39.41 -27.96
N GLY A 415 7.59 38.54 -27.80
CA GLY A 415 6.32 38.63 -28.55
C GLY A 415 5.38 37.43 -28.36
N ILE A 416 4.12 37.71 -28.02
CA ILE A 416 3.06 36.82 -27.49
C ILE A 416 2.02 36.48 -28.57
N ASP A 417 1.61 35.19 -28.64
CA ASP A 417 0.30 34.53 -28.97
C ASP A 417 -0.67 35.05 -30.08
N PRO A 418 -1.81 34.39 -30.36
CA PRO A 418 -2.04 33.04 -30.94
C PRO A 418 -3.05 33.12 -32.14
N ILE A 419 -3.48 31.99 -32.73
CA ILE A 419 -4.89 31.68 -33.13
C ILE A 419 -4.99 30.40 -34.00
N SER A 420 -6.08 29.69 -33.73
CA SER A 420 -6.67 28.45 -34.27
C SER A 420 -6.75 28.27 -35.80
N SER A 421 -6.77 27.02 -36.27
CA SER A 421 -8.02 26.32 -36.73
C SER A 421 -7.75 25.00 -37.46
N SER A 422 -8.48 23.95 -37.05
CA SER A 422 -9.11 22.86 -37.83
C SER A 422 -8.43 22.23 -39.05
N GLY A 423 -8.32 20.89 -39.04
CA GLY A 423 -8.20 20.08 -40.26
C GLY A 423 -7.95 18.60 -39.97
N SER A 424 -9.02 17.79 -39.99
CA SER A 424 -8.97 16.32 -40.00
C SER A 424 -8.44 15.77 -41.32
N LEU A 425 -7.63 14.70 -41.30
CA LEU A 425 -7.57 13.66 -42.34
C LEU A 425 -6.80 12.42 -41.85
N SER A 426 -7.19 11.27 -42.39
CA SER A 426 -6.97 9.90 -41.93
C SER A 426 -5.64 9.24 -42.36
N ALA A 427 -5.14 8.36 -41.47
CA ALA A 427 -4.47 7.06 -41.68
C ALA A 427 -3.43 6.87 -42.80
N SER A 428 -2.19 6.52 -42.43
CA SER A 428 -1.57 5.18 -42.63
C SER A 428 -0.09 5.14 -42.18
N HIS A 429 0.34 3.95 -41.76
CA HIS A 429 1.64 3.59 -41.19
C HIS A 429 2.88 3.98 -42.02
N TYR A 430 3.96 4.36 -41.34
CA TYR A 430 5.33 3.85 -41.56
C TYR A 430 6.22 4.12 -40.34
N CYS A 431 6.92 3.08 -39.88
CA CYS A 431 8.03 3.16 -38.92
C CYS A 431 9.15 4.06 -39.44
N LEU A 432 9.85 4.77 -38.55
CA LEU A 432 11.31 5.02 -38.56
C LEU A 432 11.69 5.90 -37.35
N SER A 433 12.49 5.33 -36.45
CA SER A 433 13.20 6.06 -35.39
C SER A 433 14.35 6.90 -35.95
N PRO A 434 14.70 8.02 -35.30
CA PRO A 434 16.10 8.32 -35.01
C PRO A 434 16.33 8.91 -33.59
N PRO A 435 17.61 9.06 -33.16
CA PRO A 435 18.04 8.95 -31.76
C PRO A 435 18.38 10.30 -31.10
N LEU A 436 18.57 10.28 -29.77
CA LEU A 436 19.51 11.12 -28.96
C LEU A 436 19.40 10.63 -27.49
N SER A 437 20.38 9.93 -26.92
CA SER A 437 21.62 10.44 -26.33
C SER A 437 21.40 11.59 -25.32
N LEU A 438 21.48 11.29 -24.02
CA LEU A 438 22.32 12.02 -23.07
C LEU A 438 22.53 11.24 -21.78
N ALA A 439 23.81 11.17 -21.40
CA ALA A 439 24.37 10.46 -20.27
C ALA A 439 24.23 11.24 -18.95
N SER A 440 24.23 10.52 -17.83
CA SER A 440 24.57 11.02 -16.50
C SER A 440 25.10 9.82 -15.69
N HIS A 441 26.41 9.58 -15.71
CA HIS A 441 27.32 9.82 -14.58
C HIS A 441 27.09 8.91 -13.37
N CYS A 442 27.84 7.78 -13.35
CA CYS A 442 28.17 7.04 -12.14
C CYS A 442 29.70 6.95 -12.02
N PHE A 443 30.21 7.29 -10.84
CA PHE A 443 31.54 7.02 -10.33
C PHE A 443 31.45 7.03 -8.80
N PRO A 444 32.34 6.30 -8.12
CA PRO A 444 32.43 4.85 -8.02
C PRO A 444 31.67 4.29 -6.81
#